data_AF-A0A6N7JPT3-F1
#
_entry.id   AF-A0A6N7JPT3-F1
#
_cell.length_a   1.000
_cell.length_b   1.000
_cell.length_c   1.000
_cell.angle_alpha   90.00
_cell.angle_beta   90.00
_cell.angle_gamma   90.00
#
_symmetry.space_group_name_H-M   'P 1'
#
loop_
_entity.id
_entity.type
_entity.pdbx_description
1 polymer ?
#
loop_
_entity_poly.entity_id
_entity_poly.type
_entity_poly.pdbx_seq_one_letter_code
_entity_poly.pdbx_strand_id
1 'polypeptide(L)'
;MSCYSTGIIFCASMRMRNKVLIGAAGLMLLSAFPAFAQSTWQEANKASALLIDEGKLSEAYDMAWKAAVLYEQNPNYKAENHAQLLINAIDVAVEWDKTQTPGAARRALADFRRRAGENDPLVIQFQERLAKAYYDEGRFTDGEDAFDQVLVLTANIYGDKSPQYMMALLNYARTSRTTRNIVRTRELLNKASEITSALPTNHPMRLSIDIQHAQLTLDDDRRDEATRMFQEIIDKAHSNTDPRSQKDITSVALTAYGKLIYIAHKQGDAAREDALVEKTREIPVEEELFPLFRTAPDTDFSAGVQLSGKVRAVFKVSTADGKVKQIEIAEQKGNPQFAERVKKALLEWRFKPSVPAGAAGTLIEMEESFDYQFSNAKPETGTRLKRRV
;
A
#
# COMPACT_ATOMS: atom_id res chain seq x y z
N MET A 1 3.49 12.63 -69.85
CA MET A 1 4.37 11.77 -70.68
C MET A 1 4.02 10.32 -70.37
N SER A 2 3.72 9.49 -71.39
CA SER A 2 3.44 8.02 -71.41
C SER A 2 2.57 7.41 -70.28
N CYS A 3 1.39 6.80 -70.50
CA CYS A 3 0.97 5.74 -71.46
C CYS A 3 1.74 4.41 -71.22
N TYR A 4 1.18 3.19 -71.19
CA TYR A 4 -0.08 2.55 -71.68
C TYR A 4 -0.61 1.51 -70.62
N SER A 5 -1.80 0.89 -70.60
CA SER A 5 -2.72 0.26 -71.61
C SER A 5 -2.22 -1.09 -72.19
N THR A 6 -3.00 -2.18 -72.42
CA THR A 6 -4.40 -2.58 -72.08
C THR A 6 -4.63 -4.07 -72.41
N GLY A 7 -5.61 -4.77 -71.78
CA GLY A 7 -6.15 -6.07 -72.27
C GLY A 7 -6.40 -7.12 -71.16
N ILE A 8 -7.55 -7.79 -70.94
CA ILE A 8 -8.65 -8.37 -71.77
C ILE A 8 -8.49 -9.88 -72.05
N ILE A 9 -9.27 -10.68 -71.31
CA ILE A 9 -10.13 -11.83 -71.69
C ILE A 9 -9.73 -12.69 -72.91
N PHE A 10 -9.63 -14.02 -72.73
CA PHE A 10 -10.39 -14.99 -73.56
C PHE A 10 -10.57 -16.38 -72.93
N CYS A 11 -11.71 -17.02 -73.21
CA CYS A 11 -12.04 -18.40 -72.83
C CYS A 11 -11.49 -19.43 -73.84
N ALA A 12 -11.22 -20.66 -73.39
CA ALA A 12 -11.21 -21.83 -74.27
C ALA A 12 -11.77 -23.06 -73.53
N SER A 13 -12.82 -23.65 -74.09
CA SER A 13 -13.47 -24.86 -73.59
C SER A 13 -12.99 -26.10 -74.35
N MET A 14 -12.83 -27.24 -73.69
CA MET A 14 -12.98 -28.53 -74.37
C MET A 14 -13.62 -29.60 -73.48
N ARG A 15 -14.34 -30.55 -74.09
CA ARG A 15 -15.44 -31.28 -73.45
C ARG A 15 -15.23 -32.81 -73.54
N MET A 16 -15.30 -33.47 -72.39
CA MET A 16 -15.70 -34.88 -72.13
C MET A 16 -15.17 -36.05 -72.98
N ARG A 17 -14.75 -37.13 -72.28
CA ARG A 17 -15.27 -38.49 -72.55
C ARG A 17 -15.22 -39.41 -71.30
N ASN A 18 -16.39 -40.01 -71.01
CA ASN A 18 -16.81 -41.02 -70.02
C ASN A 18 -15.77 -42.12 -69.64
N LYS A 19 -15.85 -42.85 -68.49
CA LYS A 19 -17.02 -43.45 -67.79
C LYS A 19 -16.79 -43.72 -66.28
N VAL A 20 -17.85 -43.52 -65.47
CA VAL A 20 -18.43 -44.37 -64.36
C VAL A 20 -17.48 -45.37 -63.64
N LEU A 21 -17.25 -45.34 -62.31
CA LEU A 21 -18.14 -45.93 -61.28
C LEU A 21 -17.79 -45.52 -59.82
N ILE A 22 -18.83 -45.19 -59.04
CA ILE A 22 -19.12 -45.49 -57.61
C ILE A 22 -17.95 -45.72 -56.63
N GLY A 23 -17.86 -44.88 -55.59
CA GLY A 23 -17.01 -45.14 -54.41
C GLY A 23 -17.06 -44.00 -53.37
N ALA A 24 -18.16 -43.88 -52.63
CA ALA A 24 -18.33 -42.83 -51.62
C ALA A 24 -17.78 -43.25 -50.25
N ALA A 25 -16.65 -42.65 -49.83
CA ALA A 25 -16.22 -42.58 -48.43
C ALA A 25 -15.47 -41.24 -48.25
N GLY A 26 -16.17 -40.23 -47.73
CA GLY A 26 -15.62 -38.88 -47.62
C GLY A 26 -14.58 -38.78 -46.51
N LEU A 27 -13.32 -38.55 -46.86
CA LEU A 27 -12.34 -38.00 -45.92
C LEU A 27 -12.72 -36.53 -45.66
N MET A 28 -13.45 -36.26 -44.57
CA MET A 28 -13.47 -34.92 -43.99
C MET A 28 -12.08 -34.63 -43.42
N LEU A 29 -11.24 -33.96 -44.21
CA LEU A 29 -10.09 -33.24 -43.68
C LEU A 29 -10.61 -32.08 -42.83
N LEU A 30 -10.87 -32.38 -41.56
CA LEU A 30 -10.95 -31.38 -40.50
C LEU A 30 -9.63 -30.62 -40.50
N SER A 31 -9.65 -29.42 -41.09
CA SER A 31 -8.60 -28.43 -40.91
C SER A 31 -8.61 -28.00 -39.45
N ALA A 32 -7.85 -28.72 -38.64
CA ALA A 32 -7.44 -28.28 -37.32
C ALA A 32 -6.58 -27.02 -37.49
N PHE A 33 -7.25 -25.87 -37.59
CA PHE A 33 -6.63 -24.62 -37.15
C PHE A 33 -6.11 -24.90 -35.74
N PRO A 34 -4.82 -24.61 -35.45
CA PRO A 34 -4.39 -24.62 -34.06
C PRO A 34 -5.24 -23.58 -33.35
N ALA A 35 -6.12 -24.03 -32.46
CA ALA A 35 -6.69 -23.16 -31.47
C ALA A 35 -5.50 -22.59 -30.70
N PHE A 36 -5.15 -21.33 -30.97
CA PHE A 36 -4.31 -20.58 -30.04
C PHE A 36 -4.98 -20.73 -28.68
N ALA A 37 -4.33 -21.45 -27.77
CA ALA A 37 -4.87 -21.63 -26.43
C ALA A 37 -5.05 -20.24 -25.84
N GLN A 38 -6.30 -19.80 -25.75
CA GLN A 38 -6.63 -18.46 -25.28
C GLN A 38 -6.26 -18.45 -23.81
N SER A 39 -5.10 -17.85 -23.51
CA SER A 39 -4.50 -17.88 -22.18
C SER A 39 -5.55 -17.54 -21.14
N THR A 40 -5.71 -18.39 -20.14
CA THR A 40 -6.65 -18.19 -19.05
C THR A 40 -6.24 -16.99 -18.20
N TRP A 41 -7.18 -16.42 -17.43
CA TRP A 41 -6.86 -15.33 -16.50
C TRP A 41 -5.85 -15.78 -15.44
N GLN A 42 -5.87 -17.06 -15.04
CA GLN A 42 -4.89 -17.66 -14.13
C GLN A 42 -3.48 -17.68 -14.74
N GLU A 43 -3.35 -18.08 -16.00
CA GLU A 43 -2.06 -18.10 -16.71
C GLU A 43 -1.51 -16.69 -16.89
N ALA A 44 -2.35 -15.71 -17.23
CA ALA A 44 -1.94 -14.30 -17.31
C ALA A 44 -1.50 -13.75 -15.94
N ASN A 45 -2.24 -14.03 -14.86
CA ASN A 45 -1.87 -13.59 -13.52
C ASN A 45 -0.57 -14.28 -13.03
N LYS A 46 -0.37 -15.56 -13.35
CA LYS A 46 0.87 -16.28 -13.05
C LYS A 46 2.06 -15.74 -13.86
N ALA A 47 1.86 -15.41 -15.13
CA ALA A 47 2.88 -14.78 -15.96
C ALA A 47 3.28 -13.41 -15.40
N SER A 48 2.32 -12.61 -14.92
CA SER A 48 2.62 -11.36 -14.23
C SER A 48 3.52 -11.55 -13.02
N ALA A 49 3.26 -12.57 -12.18
CA ALA A 49 4.09 -12.85 -11.00
C ALA A 49 5.54 -13.19 -11.40
N LEU A 50 5.73 -14.10 -12.35
CA LEU A 50 7.06 -14.47 -12.85
C LEU A 50 7.82 -13.29 -13.47
N LEU A 51 7.11 -12.39 -14.16
CA LEU A 51 7.70 -11.18 -14.73
C LEU A 51 8.08 -10.13 -13.66
N ILE A 52 7.40 -10.11 -12.50
CA ILE A 52 7.84 -9.32 -11.33
C ILE A 52 9.14 -9.90 -10.78
N ASP A 53 9.23 -11.22 -10.59
CA ASP A 53 10.43 -11.91 -10.10
C ASP A 53 11.64 -11.69 -11.03
N GLU A 54 11.41 -11.66 -12.35
CA GLU A 54 12.41 -11.32 -13.38
C GLU A 54 12.72 -9.81 -13.48
N GLY A 55 12.00 -8.94 -12.78
CA GLY A 55 12.14 -7.48 -12.82
C GLY A 55 11.59 -6.80 -14.09
N LYS A 56 10.82 -7.52 -14.92
CA LYS A 56 10.22 -7.06 -16.18
C LYS A 56 8.87 -6.38 -15.94
N LEU A 57 8.87 -5.32 -15.16
CA LEU A 57 7.65 -4.75 -14.57
C LEU A 57 6.64 -4.18 -15.60
N SER A 58 7.09 -3.72 -16.77
CA SER A 58 6.20 -3.31 -17.87
C SER A 58 5.39 -4.50 -18.43
N GLU A 59 6.07 -5.62 -18.68
CA GLU A 59 5.46 -6.84 -19.22
C GLU A 59 4.56 -7.49 -18.16
N ALA A 60 4.96 -7.41 -16.89
CA ALA A 60 4.12 -7.82 -15.76
C ALA A 60 2.81 -7.01 -15.71
N TYR A 61 2.87 -5.69 -15.85
CA TYR A 61 1.69 -4.83 -15.86
C TYR A 61 0.70 -5.22 -16.98
N ASP A 62 1.21 -5.45 -18.19
CA ASP A 62 0.39 -5.91 -19.32
C ASP A 62 -0.27 -7.26 -19.04
N MET A 63 0.44 -8.20 -18.40
CA MET A 63 -0.11 -9.51 -18.02
C MET A 63 -1.12 -9.43 -16.87
N ALA A 64 -0.89 -8.57 -15.87
CA ALA A 64 -1.85 -8.31 -14.79
C ALA A 64 -3.15 -7.69 -15.35
N TRP A 65 -3.02 -6.69 -16.23
CA TRP A 65 -4.18 -6.09 -16.89
C TRP A 65 -4.93 -7.10 -17.76
N LYS A 66 -4.20 -7.92 -18.52
CA LYS A 66 -4.78 -9.00 -19.33
C LYS A 66 -5.54 -10.02 -18.47
N ALA A 67 -5.04 -10.36 -17.29
CA ALA A 67 -5.73 -11.24 -16.36
C ALA A 67 -7.09 -10.67 -15.91
N ALA A 68 -7.15 -9.38 -15.56
CA ALA A 68 -8.41 -8.71 -15.20
C ALA A 68 -9.44 -8.76 -16.34
N VAL A 69 -9.03 -8.38 -17.57
CA VAL A 69 -9.90 -8.39 -18.76
C VAL A 69 -10.42 -9.80 -19.10
N LEU A 70 -9.58 -10.83 -18.97
CA LEU A 70 -10.00 -12.23 -19.15
C LEU A 70 -10.94 -12.71 -18.05
N TYR A 71 -10.77 -12.22 -16.82
CA TYR A 71 -11.65 -12.55 -15.70
C TYR A 71 -13.03 -11.88 -15.82
N GLU A 72 -13.10 -10.65 -16.35
CA GLU A 72 -14.37 -9.97 -16.61
C GLU A 72 -15.30 -10.78 -17.54
N GLN A 73 -14.72 -11.57 -18.45
CA GLN A 73 -15.42 -12.43 -19.41
C GLN A 73 -15.83 -13.79 -18.81
N ASN A 74 -15.43 -14.11 -17.57
CA ASN A 74 -15.70 -15.39 -16.94
C ASN A 74 -17.22 -15.57 -16.68
N PRO A 75 -17.85 -16.69 -17.10
CA PRO A 75 -19.25 -16.97 -16.79
C PRO A 75 -19.57 -16.98 -15.29
N ASN A 76 -18.60 -17.35 -14.45
CA ASN A 76 -18.68 -17.33 -12.99
C ASN A 76 -18.05 -16.04 -12.42
N TYR A 77 -18.41 -14.89 -13.00
CA TYR A 77 -17.90 -13.58 -12.58
C TYR A 77 -18.22 -13.29 -11.12
N LYS A 78 -17.22 -12.76 -10.41
CA LYS A 78 -17.33 -12.27 -9.02
C LYS A 78 -16.64 -10.92 -8.90
N ALA A 79 -17.33 -9.93 -8.35
CA ALA A 79 -16.82 -8.57 -8.28
C ALA A 79 -15.52 -8.49 -7.46
N GLU A 80 -15.46 -9.20 -6.33
CA GLU A 80 -14.30 -9.26 -5.44
C GLU A 80 -13.03 -9.77 -6.14
N ASN A 81 -13.16 -10.78 -7.01
CA ASN A 81 -12.03 -11.35 -7.74
C ASN A 81 -11.57 -10.43 -8.89
N HIS A 82 -12.53 -9.80 -9.59
CA HIS A 82 -12.20 -8.83 -10.63
C HIS A 82 -11.49 -7.60 -10.04
N ALA A 83 -12.00 -7.12 -8.90
CA ALA A 83 -11.40 -6.03 -8.17
C ALA A 83 -9.96 -6.35 -7.76
N GLN A 84 -9.70 -7.56 -7.24
CA GLN A 84 -8.35 -7.97 -6.86
C GLN A 84 -7.38 -8.02 -8.07
N LEU A 85 -7.82 -8.51 -9.23
CA LEU A 85 -6.96 -8.53 -10.43
C LEU A 85 -6.66 -7.13 -10.96
N LEU A 86 -7.62 -6.21 -10.93
CA LEU A 86 -7.41 -4.80 -11.24
C LEU A 86 -6.49 -4.11 -10.21
N ILE A 87 -6.63 -4.44 -8.93
CA ILE A 87 -5.74 -3.98 -7.86
C ILE A 87 -4.30 -4.46 -8.09
N ASN A 88 -4.11 -5.75 -8.43
CA ASN A 88 -2.79 -6.28 -8.78
C ASN A 88 -2.15 -5.46 -9.93
N ALA A 89 -2.92 -5.12 -10.98
CA ALA A 89 -2.41 -4.29 -12.07
C ALA A 89 -2.03 -2.86 -11.62
N ILE A 90 -2.77 -2.25 -10.69
CA ILE A 90 -2.39 -0.95 -10.09
C ILE A 90 -1.09 -1.10 -9.29
N ASP A 91 -0.97 -2.15 -8.48
CA ASP A 91 0.20 -2.38 -7.62
C ASP A 91 1.46 -2.64 -8.46
N VAL A 92 1.37 -3.39 -9.57
CA VAL A 92 2.48 -3.53 -10.53
C VAL A 92 2.81 -2.19 -11.21
N ALA A 93 1.82 -1.35 -11.52
CA ALA A 93 2.10 0.00 -12.04
C ALA A 93 2.83 0.90 -11.02
N VAL A 94 2.58 0.76 -9.71
CA VAL A 94 3.34 1.46 -8.65
C VAL A 94 4.82 1.04 -8.65
N GLU A 95 5.11 -0.22 -8.95
CA GLU A 95 6.49 -0.73 -8.98
C GLU A 95 7.20 -0.40 -10.31
N TRP A 96 6.48 -0.48 -11.43
CA TRP A 96 7.01 -0.19 -12.77
C TRP A 96 7.34 1.29 -12.97
N ASP A 97 6.34 2.17 -12.86
CA ASP A 97 6.47 3.61 -13.00
C ASP A 97 5.30 4.31 -12.29
N LYS A 98 5.61 4.90 -11.13
CA LYS A 98 4.64 5.63 -10.29
C LYS A 98 3.90 6.76 -11.01
N THR A 99 4.44 7.29 -12.12
CA THR A 99 3.73 8.32 -12.91
C THR A 99 2.56 7.74 -13.72
N GLN A 100 2.56 6.43 -13.97
CA GLN A 100 1.43 5.72 -14.60
C GLN A 100 0.34 5.34 -13.59
N THR A 101 0.64 5.27 -12.28
CA THR A 101 -0.31 4.79 -11.26
C THR A 101 -1.65 5.54 -11.27
N PRO A 102 -1.73 6.88 -11.37
CA PRO A 102 -3.03 7.57 -11.44
C PRO A 102 -3.82 7.21 -12.71
N GLY A 103 -3.13 6.94 -13.83
CA GLY A 103 -3.74 6.45 -15.06
C GLY A 103 -4.30 5.03 -14.91
N ALA A 104 -3.49 4.11 -14.36
CA ALA A 104 -3.89 2.74 -14.08
C ALA A 104 -5.07 2.67 -13.09
N ALA A 105 -5.00 3.42 -11.98
CA ALA A 105 -6.06 3.48 -10.99
C ALA A 105 -7.36 4.06 -11.56
N ARG A 106 -7.30 5.14 -12.36
CA ARG A 106 -8.48 5.71 -13.03
C ARG A 106 -9.09 4.74 -14.05
N ARG A 107 -8.25 4.01 -14.81
CA ARG A 107 -8.71 3.01 -15.77
C ARG A 107 -9.40 1.84 -15.06
N ALA A 108 -8.79 1.31 -14.00
CA ALA A 108 -9.34 0.23 -13.18
C ALA A 108 -10.67 0.65 -12.51
N LEU A 109 -10.73 1.86 -11.96
CA LEU A 109 -11.93 2.44 -11.39
C LEU A 109 -13.08 2.53 -12.40
N ALA A 110 -12.82 3.02 -13.62
CA ALA A 110 -13.83 3.08 -14.68
C ALA A 110 -14.27 1.70 -15.18
N ASP A 111 -13.32 0.76 -15.26
CA ASP A 111 -13.56 -0.62 -15.69
C ASP A 111 -14.43 -1.39 -14.68
N PHE A 112 -14.07 -1.30 -13.41
CA PHE A 112 -14.82 -1.90 -12.31
C PHE A 112 -16.21 -1.28 -12.16
N ARG A 113 -16.33 0.05 -12.17
CA ARG A 113 -17.63 0.77 -12.16
C ARG A 113 -18.56 0.33 -13.29
N ARG A 114 -18.03 0.15 -14.52
CA ARG A 114 -18.82 -0.33 -15.67
C ARG A 114 -19.46 -1.69 -15.41
N ARG A 115 -18.76 -2.60 -14.71
CA ARG A 115 -19.20 -3.99 -14.53
C ARG A 115 -19.95 -4.26 -13.22
N ALA A 116 -19.55 -3.63 -12.12
CA ALA A 116 -20.13 -3.82 -10.79
C ALA A 116 -21.18 -2.76 -10.42
N GLY A 117 -21.13 -1.58 -11.04
CA GLY A 117 -21.97 -0.43 -10.74
C GLY A 117 -21.36 0.53 -9.71
N GLU A 118 -21.87 1.77 -9.68
CA GLU A 118 -21.32 2.86 -8.87
C GLU A 118 -21.46 2.64 -7.35
N ASN A 119 -22.49 1.91 -6.94
CA ASN A 119 -22.81 1.64 -5.53
C ASN A 119 -22.09 0.39 -4.97
N ASP A 120 -21.24 -0.28 -5.76
CA ASP A 120 -20.45 -1.41 -5.24
C ASP A 120 -19.39 -0.89 -4.24
N PRO A 121 -19.34 -1.42 -3.00
CA PRO A 121 -18.34 -1.07 -1.99
C PRO A 121 -16.89 -0.97 -2.47
N LEU A 122 -16.49 -1.81 -3.43
CA LEU A 122 -15.10 -1.89 -3.89
C LEU A 122 -14.71 -0.70 -4.78
N VAL A 123 -15.68 0.06 -5.32
CA VAL A 123 -15.45 1.35 -6.01
C VAL A 123 -14.71 2.33 -5.08
N ILE A 124 -15.02 2.33 -3.78
CA ILE A 124 -14.35 3.17 -2.77
C ILE A 124 -12.83 2.86 -2.71
N GLN A 125 -12.43 1.58 -2.80
CA GLN A 125 -11.02 1.21 -2.74
C GLN A 125 -10.24 1.68 -3.97
N PHE A 126 -10.84 1.63 -5.15
CA PHE A 126 -10.26 2.17 -6.38
C PHE A 126 -10.14 3.70 -6.33
N GLN A 127 -11.14 4.38 -5.77
CA GLN A 127 -11.14 5.82 -5.56
C GLN A 127 -10.05 6.25 -4.56
N GLU A 128 -9.89 5.53 -3.42
CA GLU A 128 -8.78 5.76 -2.48
C GLU A 128 -7.42 5.55 -3.12
N ARG A 129 -7.26 4.51 -3.95
CA ARG A 129 -6.00 4.20 -4.66
C ARG A 129 -5.66 5.31 -5.67
N LEU A 130 -6.65 5.83 -6.40
CA LEU A 130 -6.48 6.98 -7.28
C LEU A 130 -6.04 8.24 -6.51
N ALA A 131 -6.68 8.51 -5.37
CA ALA A 131 -6.34 9.66 -4.53
C ALA A 131 -4.90 9.57 -3.98
N LYS A 132 -4.51 8.41 -3.44
CA LYS A 132 -3.14 8.14 -2.97
C LYS A 132 -2.12 8.27 -4.11
N ALA A 133 -2.43 7.76 -5.30
CA ALA A 133 -1.56 7.86 -6.47
C ALA A 133 -1.31 9.33 -6.89
N TYR A 134 -2.33 10.18 -6.86
CA TYR A 134 -2.15 11.62 -7.09
C TYR A 134 -1.27 12.28 -6.03
N TYR A 135 -1.46 11.95 -4.74
CA TYR A 135 -0.60 12.45 -3.67
C TYR A 135 0.87 12.01 -3.82
N ASP A 136 1.12 10.76 -4.23
CA ASP A 136 2.46 10.23 -4.54
C ASP A 136 3.09 10.90 -5.77
N GLU A 137 2.29 11.27 -6.77
CA GLU A 137 2.68 12.12 -7.91
C GLU A 137 2.72 13.62 -7.55
N GLY A 138 2.49 13.99 -6.27
CA GLY A 138 2.46 15.36 -5.77
C GLY A 138 1.38 16.26 -6.40
N ARG A 139 0.34 15.66 -6.98
CA ARG A 139 -0.83 16.32 -7.56
C ARG A 139 -1.90 16.50 -6.49
N PHE A 140 -1.60 17.37 -5.52
CA PHE A 140 -2.37 17.43 -4.27
C PHE A 140 -3.86 17.77 -4.49
N THR A 141 -4.19 18.72 -5.38
CA THR A 141 -5.58 19.07 -5.70
C THR A 141 -6.36 17.89 -6.31
N ASP A 142 -5.79 17.17 -7.30
CA ASP A 142 -6.42 15.97 -7.85
C ASP A 142 -6.62 14.88 -6.78
N GLY A 143 -5.68 14.77 -5.83
CA GLY A 143 -5.75 13.86 -4.68
C GLY A 143 -6.84 14.24 -3.67
N GLU A 144 -7.02 15.54 -3.41
CA GLU A 144 -8.07 16.09 -2.54
C GLU A 144 -9.45 15.85 -3.16
N ASP A 145 -9.65 16.21 -4.43
CA ASP A 145 -10.89 15.92 -5.18
C ASP A 145 -11.23 14.43 -5.15
N ALA A 146 -10.22 13.56 -5.31
CA ALA A 146 -10.40 12.12 -5.29
C ALA A 146 -10.75 11.57 -3.90
N PHE A 147 -10.20 12.11 -2.80
CA PHE A 147 -10.60 11.74 -1.44
C PHE A 147 -11.95 12.34 -1.01
N ASP A 148 -12.31 13.53 -1.49
CA ASP A 148 -13.65 14.09 -1.29
C ASP A 148 -14.70 13.18 -1.94
N GLN A 149 -14.40 12.61 -3.12
CA GLN A 149 -15.22 11.55 -3.72
C GLN A 149 -15.25 10.25 -2.89
N VAL A 150 -14.15 9.83 -2.25
CA VAL A 150 -14.16 8.70 -1.28
C VAL A 150 -15.17 8.97 -0.16
N LEU A 151 -15.16 10.17 0.42
CA LEU A 151 -16.12 10.55 1.47
C LEU A 151 -17.56 10.50 0.96
N VAL A 152 -17.86 11.07 -0.21
CA VAL A 152 -19.21 11.05 -0.80
C VAL A 152 -19.70 9.61 -1.04
N LEU A 153 -18.89 8.75 -1.67
CA LEU A 153 -19.24 7.35 -1.93
C LEU A 153 -19.47 6.58 -0.62
N THR A 154 -18.59 6.76 0.36
CA THR A 154 -18.69 6.08 1.66
C THR A 154 -19.93 6.53 2.43
N ALA A 155 -20.27 7.82 2.40
CA ALA A 155 -21.50 8.34 3.00
C ALA A 155 -22.77 7.81 2.30
N ASN A 156 -22.75 7.69 0.97
CA ASN A 156 -23.88 7.18 0.20
C ASN A 156 -24.12 5.68 0.41
N ILE A 157 -23.04 4.88 0.51
CA ILE A 157 -23.12 3.41 0.63
C ILE A 157 -23.36 2.97 2.08
N TYR A 158 -22.77 3.65 3.07
CA TYR A 158 -22.79 3.22 4.47
C TYR A 158 -23.45 4.21 5.45
N GLY A 159 -23.65 5.46 5.05
CA GLY A 159 -24.06 6.56 5.93
C GLY A 159 -22.88 7.38 6.46
N ASP A 160 -23.10 8.68 6.67
CA ASP A 160 -22.12 9.69 7.10
C ASP A 160 -21.68 9.60 8.58
N LYS A 161 -22.24 8.63 9.33
CA LYS A 161 -21.85 8.30 10.72
C LYS A 161 -21.39 6.86 10.87
N SER A 162 -21.19 6.15 9.76
CA SER A 162 -20.74 4.75 9.75
C SER A 162 -19.26 4.61 10.18
N PRO A 163 -18.85 3.45 10.72
CA PRO A 163 -17.44 3.14 10.94
C PRO A 163 -16.59 3.29 9.68
N GLN A 164 -17.15 2.95 8.51
CA GLN A 164 -16.49 3.11 7.21
C GLN A 164 -16.21 4.59 6.90
N TYR A 165 -17.19 5.48 7.11
CA TYR A 165 -17.01 6.92 6.92
C TYR A 165 -15.96 7.50 7.88
N MET A 166 -15.96 7.04 9.14
CA MET A 166 -14.94 7.42 10.12
C MET A 166 -13.52 6.98 9.70
N MET A 167 -13.38 5.77 9.18
CA MET A 167 -12.09 5.29 8.64
C MET A 167 -11.64 6.09 7.42
N ALA A 168 -12.56 6.47 6.52
CA ALA A 168 -12.25 7.30 5.36
C ALA A 168 -11.77 8.71 5.78
N LEU A 169 -12.43 9.35 6.75
CA LEU A 169 -11.98 10.63 7.34
C LEU A 169 -10.57 10.52 7.93
N LEU A 170 -10.31 9.49 8.73
CA LEU A 170 -9.01 9.27 9.37
C LEU A 170 -7.90 8.95 8.36
N ASN A 171 -8.20 8.20 7.30
CA ASN A 171 -7.27 7.92 6.22
C ASN A 171 -6.88 9.19 5.47
N TYR A 172 -7.87 10.00 5.08
CA TYR A 172 -7.64 11.26 4.37
C TYR A 172 -6.88 12.27 5.25
N ALA A 173 -7.27 12.43 6.52
CA ALA A 173 -6.56 13.29 7.47
C ALA A 173 -5.08 12.88 7.61
N ARG A 174 -4.79 11.58 7.64
CA ARG A 174 -3.41 11.06 7.69
C ARG A 174 -2.63 11.39 6.41
N THR A 175 -3.24 11.23 5.23
CA THR A 175 -2.60 11.57 3.95
C THR A 175 -2.34 13.07 3.82
N SER A 176 -3.32 13.92 4.16
CA SER A 176 -3.17 15.38 4.22
C SER A 176 -2.06 15.79 5.18
N ARG A 177 -1.95 15.16 6.36
CA ARG A 177 -0.88 15.43 7.33
C ARG A 177 0.50 15.10 6.77
N THR A 178 0.67 13.90 6.20
CA THR A 178 1.95 13.48 5.61
C THR A 178 2.39 14.32 4.41
N THR A 179 1.45 15.01 3.76
CA THR A 179 1.70 15.93 2.64
C THR A 179 1.69 17.40 3.06
N ARG A 180 1.64 17.66 4.38
CA ARG A 180 1.69 18.97 5.05
C ARG A 180 0.50 19.90 4.81
N ASN A 181 -0.65 19.39 4.34
CA ASN A 181 -1.90 20.15 4.38
C ASN A 181 -2.51 20.09 5.81
N ILE A 182 -1.96 20.94 6.69
CA ILE A 182 -2.36 21.06 8.11
C ILE A 182 -3.81 21.56 8.25
N VAL A 183 -4.27 22.44 7.36
CA VAL A 183 -5.64 22.97 7.38
C VAL A 183 -6.64 21.84 7.12
N ARG A 184 -6.49 21.11 6.02
CA ARG A 184 -7.38 20.00 5.67
C ARG A 184 -7.34 18.87 6.71
N THR A 185 -6.17 18.57 7.25
CA THR A 185 -6.04 17.62 8.36
C THR A 185 -6.90 18.04 9.57
N ARG A 186 -6.81 19.31 9.98
CA ARG A 186 -7.55 19.82 11.14
C ARG A 186 -9.06 19.82 10.90
N GLU A 187 -9.53 20.19 9.71
CA GLU A 187 -10.95 20.10 9.33
C GLU A 187 -11.48 18.68 9.46
N LEU A 188 -10.78 17.70 8.88
CA LEU A 188 -11.18 16.29 8.86
C LEU A 188 -11.20 15.68 10.28
N LEU A 189 -10.19 16.00 11.10
CA LEU A 189 -10.13 15.53 12.49
C LEU A 189 -11.20 16.19 13.37
N ASN A 190 -11.48 17.48 13.19
CA ASN A 190 -12.58 18.15 13.89
C ASN A 190 -13.93 17.53 13.54
N LYS A 191 -14.20 17.25 12.26
CA LYS A 191 -15.41 16.55 11.81
C LYS A 191 -15.52 15.14 12.41
N ALA A 192 -14.41 14.40 12.45
CA ALA A 192 -14.36 13.10 13.10
C ALA A 192 -14.67 13.18 14.61
N SER A 193 -14.12 14.18 15.31
CA SER A 193 -14.43 14.46 16.72
C SER A 193 -15.90 14.82 16.96
N GLU A 194 -16.51 15.59 16.06
CA GLU A 194 -17.93 15.97 16.13
C GLU A 194 -18.85 14.74 16.00
N ILE A 195 -18.65 13.92 14.96
CA ILE A 195 -19.43 12.69 14.71
C ILE A 195 -19.35 11.72 15.90
N THR A 196 -18.19 11.65 16.55
CA THR A 196 -17.93 10.71 17.65
C THR A 196 -18.17 11.30 19.04
N SER A 197 -18.61 12.55 19.14
CA SER A 197 -18.76 13.30 20.41
C SER A 197 -19.65 12.63 21.45
N ALA A 198 -20.68 11.90 21.00
CA ALA A 198 -21.60 11.15 21.86
C ALA A 198 -21.01 9.85 22.45
N LEU A 199 -19.84 9.40 21.99
CA LEU A 199 -19.16 8.20 22.50
C LEU A 199 -18.37 8.54 23.78
N PRO A 200 -18.24 7.58 24.74
CA PRO A 200 -17.39 7.74 25.92
C PRO A 200 -15.97 8.21 25.57
N THR A 201 -15.35 9.03 26.43
CA THR A 201 -14.01 9.60 26.20
C THR A 201 -12.90 8.56 26.05
N ASN A 202 -13.10 7.35 26.57
CA ASN A 202 -12.22 6.19 26.46
C ASN A 202 -12.62 5.20 25.35
N HIS A 203 -13.56 5.57 24.46
CA HIS A 203 -13.96 4.74 23.33
C HIS A 203 -12.84 4.68 22.26
N PRO A 204 -12.48 3.51 21.70
CA PRO A 204 -11.31 3.37 20.83
C PRO A 204 -11.28 4.33 19.64
N MET A 205 -12.44 4.56 19.00
CA MET A 205 -12.55 5.51 17.87
C MET A 205 -12.19 6.95 18.28
N ARG A 206 -12.60 7.42 19.47
CA ARG A 206 -12.25 8.75 19.97
C ARG A 206 -10.75 8.84 20.26
N LEU A 207 -10.20 7.82 20.94
CA LEU A 207 -8.76 7.77 21.21
C LEU A 207 -7.91 7.70 19.93
N SER A 208 -8.42 7.06 18.87
CA SER A 208 -7.77 7.02 17.56
C SER A 208 -7.73 8.39 16.88
N ILE A 209 -8.77 9.21 17.06
CA ILE A 209 -8.82 10.61 16.62
C ILE A 209 -7.87 11.46 17.48
N ASP A 210 -7.89 11.29 18.82
CA ASP A 210 -6.99 11.97 19.75
C ASP A 210 -5.51 11.69 19.40
N ILE A 211 -5.15 10.46 18.98
CA ILE A 211 -3.81 10.12 18.47
C ILE A 211 -3.45 10.93 17.23
N GLN A 212 -4.38 11.16 16.28
CA GLN A 212 -4.08 11.97 15.10
C GLN A 212 -3.91 13.45 15.46
N HIS A 213 -4.68 13.98 16.42
CA HIS A 213 -4.49 15.34 16.93
C HIS A 213 -3.13 15.48 17.66
N ALA A 214 -2.77 14.53 18.53
CA ALA A 214 -1.48 14.52 19.23
C ALA A 214 -0.30 14.39 18.25
N GLN A 215 -0.45 13.61 17.19
CA GLN A 215 0.54 13.54 16.10
C GLN A 215 0.63 14.84 15.31
N LEU A 216 -0.48 15.55 15.06
CA LEU A 216 -0.47 16.86 14.40
C LEU A 216 0.26 17.90 15.25
N THR A 217 0.04 17.90 16.57
CA THR A 217 0.77 18.74 17.54
C THR A 217 2.25 18.39 17.59
N LEU A 218 2.62 17.11 17.45
CA LEU A 218 4.02 16.68 17.38
C LEU A 218 4.70 17.12 16.06
N ASP A 219 3.98 17.09 14.95
CA ASP A 219 4.47 17.57 13.64
C ASP A 219 4.65 19.11 13.61
N ASP A 220 3.94 19.84 14.49
CA ASP A 220 4.06 21.28 14.78
C ASP A 220 5.19 21.60 15.80
N ASP A 221 6.07 20.63 16.07
CA ASP A 221 7.18 20.64 17.04
C ASP A 221 6.82 20.97 18.50
N ARG A 222 5.52 20.97 18.86
CA ARG A 222 5.01 21.20 20.22
C ARG A 222 5.10 19.94 21.08
N ARG A 223 6.32 19.45 21.26
CA ARG A 223 6.64 18.14 21.88
C ARG A 223 6.06 17.96 23.28
N ASP A 224 6.10 18.99 24.13
CA ASP A 224 5.59 18.91 25.52
C ASP A 224 4.06 18.82 25.58
N GLU A 225 3.38 19.41 24.61
CA GLU A 225 1.93 19.31 24.47
C GLU A 225 1.52 17.95 23.91
N ALA A 226 2.16 17.51 22.82
CA ALA A 226 1.97 16.17 22.27
C ALA A 226 2.25 15.08 23.33
N THR A 227 3.29 15.26 24.15
CA THR A 227 3.61 14.38 25.28
C THR A 227 2.46 14.27 26.27
N ARG A 228 1.86 15.39 26.67
CA ARG A 228 0.69 15.40 27.57
C ARG A 228 -0.51 14.72 26.93
N MET A 229 -0.78 14.99 25.65
CA MET A 229 -1.88 14.36 24.91
C MET A 229 -1.70 12.84 24.80
N PHE A 230 -0.50 12.34 24.46
CA PHE A 230 -0.24 10.90 24.41
C PHE A 230 -0.34 10.22 25.78
N GLN A 231 0.06 10.89 26.88
CA GLN A 231 -0.15 10.38 28.22
C GLN A 231 -1.66 10.32 28.57
N GLU A 232 -2.42 11.36 28.28
CA GLU A 232 -3.88 11.38 28.49
C GLU A 232 -4.60 10.28 27.69
N ILE A 233 -4.15 9.99 26.47
CA ILE A 233 -4.65 8.89 25.65
C ILE A 233 -4.38 7.53 26.31
N ILE A 234 -3.18 7.31 26.86
CA ILE A 234 -2.82 6.08 27.58
C ILE A 234 -3.68 5.93 28.84
N ASP A 235 -3.85 7.00 29.61
CA ASP A 235 -4.63 6.99 30.86
C ASP A 235 -6.11 6.70 30.57
N LYS A 236 -6.68 7.31 29.52
CA LYS A 236 -8.03 6.98 29.03
C LYS A 236 -8.12 5.54 28.52
N ALA A 237 -7.13 5.06 27.77
CA ALA A 237 -7.11 3.69 27.25
C ALA A 237 -7.15 2.66 28.39
N HIS A 238 -6.32 2.81 29.42
CA HIS A 238 -6.36 1.95 30.62
C HIS A 238 -7.66 2.06 31.42
N SER A 239 -8.40 3.16 31.31
CA SER A 239 -9.73 3.30 31.96
C SER A 239 -10.85 2.55 31.23
N ASN A 240 -10.62 2.06 30.01
CA ASN A 240 -11.61 1.27 29.28
C ASN A 240 -11.59 -0.19 29.76
N THR A 241 -12.74 -0.66 30.23
CA THR A 241 -12.94 -2.01 30.77
C THR A 241 -13.90 -2.87 29.95
N ASP A 242 -14.32 -2.43 28.76
CA ASP A 242 -15.19 -3.20 27.86
C ASP A 242 -14.36 -4.28 27.13
N PRO A 243 -14.54 -5.58 27.45
CA PRO A 243 -13.73 -6.66 26.89
C PRO A 243 -13.85 -6.76 25.36
N ARG A 244 -14.95 -6.29 24.78
CA ARG A 244 -15.20 -6.31 23.33
C ARG A 244 -14.31 -5.33 22.57
N SER A 245 -13.79 -4.31 23.26
CA SER A 245 -12.92 -3.28 22.70
C SER A 245 -11.44 -3.46 23.07
N GLN A 246 -11.10 -4.51 23.83
CA GLN A 246 -9.77 -4.69 24.41
C GLN A 246 -8.64 -4.68 23.36
N LYS A 247 -8.86 -5.30 22.19
CA LYS A 247 -7.89 -5.34 21.09
C LYS A 247 -7.61 -3.95 20.51
N ASP A 248 -8.64 -3.14 20.32
CA ASP A 248 -8.52 -1.77 19.82
C ASP A 248 -7.85 -0.86 20.86
N ILE A 249 -8.20 -1.01 22.14
CA ILE A 249 -7.61 -0.29 23.26
C ILE A 249 -6.13 -0.63 23.44
N THR A 250 -5.75 -1.91 23.35
CA THR A 250 -4.35 -2.36 23.29
C THR A 250 -3.60 -1.65 22.16
N SER A 251 -4.17 -1.64 20.94
CA SER A 251 -3.55 -1.00 19.76
C SER A 251 -3.36 0.51 19.94
N VAL A 252 -4.37 1.21 20.46
CA VAL A 252 -4.33 2.63 20.82
C VAL A 252 -3.23 2.91 21.85
N ALA A 253 -3.20 2.15 22.95
CA ALA A 253 -2.24 2.34 24.04
C ALA A 253 -0.80 2.14 23.55
N LEU A 254 -0.52 1.02 22.86
CA LEU A 254 0.81 0.73 22.32
C LEU A 254 1.25 1.75 21.26
N THR A 255 0.32 2.26 20.45
CA THR A 255 0.60 3.37 19.51
C THR A 255 1.01 4.63 20.26
N ALA A 256 0.30 5.02 21.31
CA ALA A 256 0.63 6.21 22.11
C ALA A 256 1.96 6.05 22.88
N TYR A 257 2.22 4.86 23.46
CA TYR A 257 3.53 4.53 24.04
C TYR A 257 4.66 4.66 23.02
N GLY A 258 4.49 4.11 21.82
CA GLY A 258 5.45 4.23 20.73
C GLY A 258 5.78 5.68 20.36
N LYS A 259 4.82 6.60 20.47
CA LYS A 259 5.04 8.04 20.27
C LYS A 259 5.78 8.70 21.42
N LEU A 260 5.50 8.33 22.67
CA LEU A 260 6.26 8.82 23.83
C LEU A 260 7.72 8.32 23.81
N ILE A 261 7.92 7.05 23.45
CA ILE A 261 9.25 6.43 23.25
C ILE A 261 10.03 7.19 22.16
N TYR A 262 9.38 7.49 21.02
CA TYR A 262 9.98 8.31 19.96
C TYR A 262 10.40 9.71 20.45
N ILE A 263 9.56 10.39 21.22
CA ILE A 263 9.85 11.71 21.77
C ILE A 263 11.06 11.64 22.71
N ALA A 264 11.11 10.65 23.61
CA ALA A 264 12.23 10.44 24.54
C ALA A 264 13.55 10.14 23.78
N HIS A 265 13.52 9.24 22.80
CA HIS A 265 14.65 8.96 21.90
C HIS A 265 15.15 10.23 21.20
N LYS A 266 14.24 11.05 20.66
CA LYS A 266 14.61 12.34 20.02
C LYS A 266 15.03 13.45 21.00
N GLN A 267 14.85 13.25 22.30
CA GLN A 267 15.40 14.10 23.36
C GLN A 267 16.74 13.54 23.90
N GLY A 268 17.15 12.32 23.53
CA GLY A 268 18.31 11.63 24.10
C GLY A 268 18.07 11.08 25.52
N ASP A 269 16.82 11.04 25.97
CA ASP A 269 16.44 10.59 27.31
C ASP A 269 16.23 9.07 27.34
N ALA A 270 17.35 8.33 27.26
CA ALA A 270 17.36 6.87 27.25
C ALA A 270 16.73 6.25 28.51
N ALA A 271 16.80 6.94 29.66
CA ALA A 271 16.21 6.46 30.91
C ALA A 271 14.67 6.49 30.84
N ARG A 272 14.10 7.58 30.33
CA ARG A 272 12.65 7.69 30.09
C ARG A 272 12.20 6.76 28.96
N GLU A 273 13.01 6.61 27.93
CA GLU A 273 12.74 5.69 26.81
C GLU A 273 12.59 4.24 27.31
N ASP A 274 13.59 3.72 28.03
CA ASP A 274 13.56 2.37 28.61
C ASP A 274 12.40 2.22 29.62
N ALA A 275 12.13 3.24 30.45
CA ALA A 275 11.00 3.22 31.38
C ALA A 275 9.62 3.22 30.70
N LEU A 276 9.50 3.83 29.51
CA LEU A 276 8.27 3.78 28.70
C LEU A 276 8.12 2.44 27.99
N VAL A 277 9.21 1.85 27.50
CA VAL A 277 9.21 0.48 26.95
C VAL A 277 8.78 -0.52 28.02
N GLU A 278 9.32 -0.42 29.23
CA GLU A 278 9.00 -1.31 30.36
C GLU A 278 7.50 -1.30 30.71
N LYS A 279 6.87 -0.12 30.72
CA LYS A 279 5.41 0.01 30.96
C LYS A 279 4.54 -0.75 29.96
N THR A 280 5.07 -1.14 28.80
CA THR A 280 4.32 -1.94 27.82
C THR A 280 4.36 -3.44 28.08
N ARG A 281 5.23 -3.94 28.97
CA ARG A 281 5.47 -5.38 29.20
C ARG A 281 4.19 -6.16 29.52
N GLU A 282 3.34 -5.60 30.38
CA GLU A 282 2.10 -6.23 30.86
C GLU A 282 0.89 -6.00 29.93
N ILE A 283 1.03 -5.24 28.83
CA ILE A 283 -0.06 -5.04 27.87
C ILE A 283 -0.22 -6.31 27.02
N PRO A 284 -1.40 -6.95 26.98
CA PRO A 284 -1.58 -8.20 26.24
C PRO A 284 -1.54 -7.96 24.73
N VAL A 285 -0.74 -8.75 24.01
CA VAL A 285 -0.64 -8.81 22.54
C VAL A 285 -0.67 -10.26 22.08
N GLU A 286 -1.13 -10.50 20.84
CA GLU A 286 -1.14 -11.84 20.23
C GLU A 286 0.23 -12.17 19.59
N GLU A 287 0.95 -11.13 19.16
CA GLU A 287 2.23 -11.20 18.48
C GLU A 287 3.39 -11.41 19.47
N GLU A 288 4.28 -12.37 19.20
CA GLU A 288 5.47 -12.64 20.01
C GLU A 288 6.46 -11.44 20.02
N LEU A 289 6.51 -10.71 18.91
CA LEU A 289 7.23 -9.45 18.75
C LEU A 289 6.28 -8.35 18.28
N PHE A 290 6.05 -7.34 19.13
CA PHE A 290 5.27 -6.16 18.78
C PHE A 290 6.19 -4.92 18.67
N PRO A 291 6.30 -4.26 17.49
CA PRO A 291 7.13 -3.06 17.34
C PRO A 291 6.44 -1.84 18.00
N LEU A 292 7.08 -1.25 19.00
CA LEU A 292 6.63 -0.01 19.64
C LEU A 292 7.04 1.20 18.79
N PHE A 293 8.27 1.21 18.30
CA PHE A 293 8.82 2.31 17.54
C PHE A 293 9.86 1.85 16.51
N ARG A 294 9.81 2.45 15.31
CA ARG A 294 10.75 2.22 14.21
C ARG A 294 11.14 3.55 13.56
N THR A 295 12.44 3.78 13.35
CA THR A 295 12.95 4.84 12.46
C THR A 295 13.16 4.32 11.05
N ALA A 296 12.95 5.20 10.06
CA ALA A 296 13.50 4.96 8.73
C ALA A 296 15.01 5.23 8.73
N PRO A 297 15.80 4.56 7.86
CA PRO A 297 17.17 4.94 7.58
C PRO A 297 17.28 6.44 7.25
N ASP A 298 18.28 7.11 7.83
CA ASP A 298 18.56 8.50 7.48
C ASP A 298 19.07 8.59 6.04
N THR A 299 18.38 9.39 5.23
CA THR A 299 18.61 9.59 3.79
C THR A 299 18.95 11.04 3.47
N ASP A 300 19.26 11.87 4.49
CA ASP A 300 19.55 13.29 4.30
C ASP A 300 20.79 13.54 3.42
N PHE A 301 20.70 14.61 2.63
CA PHE A 301 21.54 14.89 1.46
C PHE A 301 22.62 15.93 1.73
N SER A 302 22.79 16.36 2.99
CA SER A 302 23.64 17.47 3.41
C SER A 302 25.14 17.35 3.05
N ALA A 303 25.58 16.19 2.52
CA ALA A 303 26.93 15.93 2.01
C ALA A 303 27.01 15.62 0.49
N GLY A 304 25.95 15.84 -0.29
CA GLY A 304 25.92 15.59 -1.74
C GLY A 304 25.94 14.11 -2.17
N VAL A 305 25.91 13.18 -1.21
CA VAL A 305 25.86 11.73 -1.46
C VAL A 305 24.41 11.31 -1.72
N GLN A 306 24.13 10.84 -2.94
CA GLN A 306 22.83 10.23 -3.26
C GLN A 306 22.79 8.78 -2.72
N LEU A 307 21.97 8.56 -1.69
CA LEU A 307 21.86 7.28 -0.97
C LEU A 307 20.80 6.34 -1.57
N SER A 308 20.84 6.06 -2.88
CA SER A 308 19.96 5.06 -3.49
C SER A 308 20.49 3.63 -3.29
N GLY A 309 19.62 2.71 -2.90
CA GLY A 309 19.96 1.31 -2.72
C GLY A 309 18.82 0.43 -2.22
N LYS A 310 19.04 -0.89 -2.31
CA LYS A 310 18.24 -1.92 -1.66
C LYS A 310 19.10 -2.66 -0.65
N VAL A 311 18.57 -2.89 0.54
CA VAL A 311 19.25 -3.58 1.64
C VAL A 311 18.27 -4.56 2.25
N ARG A 312 18.70 -5.82 2.37
CA ARG A 312 17.99 -6.85 3.12
C ARG A 312 18.77 -7.14 4.39
N ALA A 313 18.18 -6.87 5.54
CA ALA A 313 18.82 -6.99 6.83
C ALA A 313 18.16 -8.10 7.65
N VAL A 314 18.98 -9.03 8.15
CA VAL A 314 18.58 -10.02 9.15
C VAL A 314 19.08 -9.53 10.50
N PHE A 315 18.24 -9.54 11.52
CA PHE A 315 18.60 -9.04 12.84
C PHE A 315 17.83 -9.79 13.92
N LYS A 316 18.25 -9.67 15.17
CA LYS A 316 17.56 -10.32 16.29
C LYS A 316 17.01 -9.34 17.30
N VAL A 317 15.77 -9.53 17.68
CA VAL A 317 15.10 -8.75 18.73
C VAL A 317 15.20 -9.53 20.04
N SER A 318 15.57 -8.84 21.12
CA SER A 318 15.65 -9.46 22.44
C SER A 318 14.32 -9.37 23.17
N THR A 319 13.79 -10.51 23.61
CA THR A 319 12.49 -10.57 24.33
C THR A 319 12.55 -9.96 25.73
N ALA A 320 13.76 -9.80 26.30
CA ALA A 320 13.98 -9.22 27.62
C ALA A 320 13.84 -7.69 27.68
N ASP A 321 14.41 -6.98 26.70
CA ASP A 321 14.53 -5.50 26.67
C ASP A 321 13.95 -4.85 25.40
N GLY A 322 13.47 -5.63 24.44
CA GLY A 322 12.88 -5.12 23.20
C GLY A 322 13.87 -4.49 22.22
N LYS A 323 15.19 -4.60 22.45
CA LYS A 323 16.22 -3.96 21.62
C LYS A 323 16.69 -4.89 20.50
N VAL A 324 17.00 -4.30 19.35
CA VAL A 324 17.64 -4.98 18.21
C VAL A 324 19.11 -5.23 18.50
N LYS A 325 19.57 -6.44 18.18
CA LYS A 325 20.90 -7.00 18.41
C LYS A 325 21.29 -7.84 17.17
N GLN A 326 22.58 -8.16 17.02
CA GLN A 326 23.09 -9.07 15.96
C GLN A 326 22.55 -8.76 14.55
N ILE A 327 22.84 -7.57 14.01
CA ILE A 327 22.41 -7.18 12.65
C ILE A 327 23.41 -7.67 11.61
N GLU A 328 22.91 -8.42 10.62
CA GLU A 328 23.60 -8.90 9.42
C GLU A 328 22.92 -8.32 8.16
N ILE A 329 23.70 -8.09 7.10
CA ILE A 329 23.20 -7.62 5.81
C ILE A 329 23.26 -8.79 4.82
N ALA A 330 22.11 -9.42 4.58
CA ALA A 330 21.97 -10.59 3.71
C ALA A 330 22.01 -10.21 2.22
N GLU A 331 21.54 -9.00 1.85
CA GLU A 331 21.66 -8.45 0.51
C GLU A 331 21.93 -6.95 0.56
N GLN A 332 22.77 -6.45 -0.36
CA GLN A 332 22.98 -5.03 -0.57
C GLN A 332 23.19 -4.72 -2.05
N LYS A 333 22.42 -3.75 -2.57
CA LYS A 333 22.52 -3.23 -3.94
C LYS A 333 22.48 -1.71 -3.93
N GLY A 334 23.26 -1.04 -4.78
CA GLY A 334 23.37 0.42 -4.80
C GLY A 334 24.43 0.94 -3.83
N ASN A 335 24.20 2.12 -3.24
CA ASN A 335 25.18 2.84 -2.44
C ASN A 335 25.50 2.10 -1.11
N PRO A 336 26.75 1.69 -0.86
CA PRO A 336 27.11 0.94 0.35
C PRO A 336 26.85 1.68 1.67
N GLN A 337 26.86 3.02 1.66
CA GLN A 337 26.55 3.79 2.87
C GLN A 337 25.10 3.61 3.31
N PHE A 338 24.18 3.26 2.40
CA PHE A 338 22.78 3.02 2.74
C PHE A 338 22.62 1.84 3.71
N ALA A 339 23.42 0.78 3.59
CA ALA A 339 23.40 -0.34 4.54
C ALA A 339 23.84 0.07 5.95
N GLU A 340 24.83 0.96 6.08
CA GLU A 340 25.22 1.51 7.39
C GLU A 340 24.12 2.42 7.98
N ARG A 341 23.38 3.16 7.14
CA ARG A 341 22.20 3.92 7.59
C ARG A 341 21.07 2.99 8.04
N VAL A 342 20.87 1.85 7.37
CA VAL A 342 19.92 0.80 7.77
C VAL A 342 20.32 0.17 9.11
N LYS A 343 21.57 -0.25 9.29
CA LYS A 343 22.08 -0.77 10.57
C LYS A 343 21.84 0.22 11.71
N LYS A 344 22.16 1.51 11.49
CA LYS A 344 21.94 2.55 12.50
C LYS A 344 20.46 2.69 12.86
N ALA A 345 19.56 2.74 11.87
CA ALA A 345 18.13 2.85 12.14
C ALA A 345 17.59 1.62 12.88
N LEU A 346 17.99 0.40 12.49
CA LEU A 346 17.60 -0.84 13.18
C LEU A 346 17.97 -0.82 14.67
N LEU A 347 19.15 -0.30 15.05
CA LEU A 347 19.54 -0.16 16.47
C LEU A 347 18.68 0.86 17.24
N GLU A 348 18.02 1.80 16.57
CA GLU A 348 17.06 2.72 17.16
C GLU A 348 15.64 2.12 17.31
N TRP A 349 15.37 0.95 16.72
CA TRP A 349 14.06 0.31 16.84
C TRP A 349 13.82 -0.25 18.25
N ARG A 350 12.56 -0.21 18.67
CA ARG A 350 12.09 -0.72 19.97
C ARG A 350 10.88 -1.59 19.78
N PHE A 351 10.92 -2.75 20.43
CA PHE A 351 9.83 -3.72 20.51
C PHE A 351 9.34 -3.82 21.95
N LYS A 352 8.13 -4.34 22.13
CA LYS A 352 7.56 -4.67 23.43
C LYS A 352 8.34 -5.87 24.01
N PRO A 353 8.85 -5.79 25.25
CA PRO A 353 9.37 -6.97 25.94
C PRO A 353 8.28 -8.03 26.17
N SER A 354 8.63 -9.31 26.04
CA SER A 354 7.67 -10.44 26.07
C SER A 354 7.94 -11.49 27.14
N VAL A 355 9.06 -11.41 27.88
CA VAL A 355 9.30 -12.20 29.11
C VAL A 355 9.08 -11.37 30.38
N PRO A 356 9.03 -11.94 31.59
CA PRO A 356 8.95 -11.17 32.84
C PRO A 356 10.17 -10.24 33.04
N ALA A 357 9.98 -9.16 33.81
CA ALA A 357 11.05 -8.21 34.12
C ALA A 357 12.24 -8.91 34.82
N GLY A 358 13.46 -8.63 34.37
CA GLY A 358 14.69 -9.25 34.87
C GLY A 358 14.98 -10.67 34.37
N ALA A 359 14.08 -11.30 33.61
CA ALA A 359 14.38 -12.57 32.94
C ALA A 359 15.37 -12.36 31.79
N ALA A 360 16.27 -13.32 31.57
CA ALA A 360 17.32 -13.22 30.53
C ALA A 360 16.76 -13.16 29.09
N GLY A 361 15.56 -13.72 28.88
CA GLY A 361 14.91 -13.77 27.57
C GLY A 361 15.67 -14.60 26.54
N THR A 362 15.36 -14.31 25.28
CA THR A 362 15.85 -14.97 24.07
C THR A 362 16.11 -13.92 22.99
N LEU A 363 16.68 -14.36 21.87
CA LEU A 363 16.86 -13.57 20.65
C LEU A 363 16.00 -14.18 19.54
N ILE A 364 15.01 -13.45 19.06
CA ILE A 364 14.13 -13.85 17.95
C ILE A 364 14.63 -13.20 16.68
N GLU A 365 14.80 -13.99 15.62
CA GLU A 365 15.30 -13.53 14.32
C GLU A 365 14.20 -12.89 13.47
N MET A 366 14.54 -11.82 12.77
CA MET A 366 13.68 -11.01 11.93
C MET A 366 14.43 -10.63 10.65
N GLU A 367 13.70 -10.50 9.54
CA GLU A 367 14.23 -10.08 8.25
C GLU A 367 13.40 -8.90 7.73
N GLU A 368 14.06 -7.81 7.31
CA GLU A 368 13.40 -6.61 6.76
C GLU A 368 14.12 -6.12 5.50
N SER A 369 13.34 -5.62 4.53
CA SER A 369 13.83 -5.11 3.25
C SER A 369 13.63 -3.60 3.14
N PHE A 370 14.73 -2.87 2.94
CA PHE A 370 14.75 -1.42 2.76
C PHE A 370 15.06 -1.09 1.30
N ASP A 371 14.20 -0.32 0.64
CA ASP A 371 14.38 0.10 -0.77
C ASP A 371 14.22 1.62 -0.87
N TYR A 372 15.31 2.30 -1.24
CA TYR A 372 15.34 3.74 -1.44
C TYR A 372 15.85 4.10 -2.83
N GLN A 373 15.07 4.89 -3.56
CA GLN A 373 15.43 5.38 -4.89
C GLN A 373 15.35 6.90 -4.94
N PHE A 374 16.48 7.53 -5.22
CA PHE A 374 16.54 8.96 -5.49
C PHE A 374 16.07 9.23 -6.94
N SER A 375 15.03 10.06 -7.10
CA SER A 375 14.37 10.30 -8.39
C SER A 375 14.37 11.80 -8.71
N ASN A 376 15.40 12.25 -9.42
CA ASN A 376 15.63 13.66 -9.76
C ASN A 376 14.88 14.07 -11.06
N ALA A 377 13.59 13.74 -11.14
CA ALA A 377 12.86 13.70 -12.41
C ALA A 377 12.58 15.06 -13.09
N LYS A 378 12.60 16.20 -12.35
CA LYS A 378 12.42 17.55 -12.89
C LYS A 378 13.21 18.60 -12.07
N PRO A 379 14.35 19.11 -12.56
CA PRO A 379 15.12 20.15 -11.86
C PRO A 379 14.38 21.49 -11.70
N GLU A 380 13.39 21.75 -12.55
CA GLU A 380 12.77 23.08 -12.71
C GLU A 380 11.50 23.28 -11.86
N THR A 381 11.02 22.25 -11.16
CA THR A 381 9.76 22.30 -10.37
C THR A 381 9.93 21.97 -8.88
N GLY A 382 11.18 22.02 -8.38
CA GLY A 382 11.49 21.81 -6.97
C GLY A 382 11.61 20.34 -6.54
N THR A 383 12.47 20.10 -5.55
CA THR A 383 12.87 18.77 -5.07
C THR A 383 11.70 18.05 -4.39
N ARG A 384 11.21 16.95 -4.99
CA ARG A 384 10.20 16.07 -4.36
C ARG A 384 10.87 14.86 -3.71
N LEU A 385 10.89 14.87 -2.38
CA LEU A 385 11.35 13.78 -1.54
C LEU A 385 10.37 12.59 -1.66
N LYS A 386 10.78 11.50 -2.31
CA LYS A 386 10.04 10.23 -2.31
C LYS A 386 10.52 9.37 -1.15
N ARG A 387 9.61 8.99 -0.25
CA ARG A 387 9.89 8.12 0.91
C ARG A 387 9.16 6.78 0.73
N ARG A 388 9.90 5.68 0.81
CA ARG A 388 9.37 4.33 1.17
C ARG A 388 9.98 4.02 2.54
N VAL A 389 9.16 3.52 3.48
CA VAL A 389 9.58 2.92 4.75
C VAL A 389 8.86 1.58 4.81
#